data_AF-A0ABC8TF79-F1
#
_entry.id   AF-A0ABC8TF79-F1
#
_cell.length_a   1.000
_cell.length_b   1.000
_cell.length_c   1.000
_cell.angle_alpha   90.00
_cell.angle_beta   90.00
_cell.angle_gamma   90.00
#
_symmetry.space_group_name_H-M   'P 1'
#
loop_
_entity.id
_entity.type
_entity.pdbx_description
1 polymer ?
#
loop_
_entity_poly.entity_id
_entity_poly.type
_entity_poly.pdbx_seq_one_letter_code
_entity_poly.pdbx_strand_id
1 'polypeptide(L)' 'MADNPEDQAERERIFKRFDANGDGKISSQELGEALKTLGSVTANEIQRMMTEIDTDGDGFISFQEFTEFHRANRGLMKD' A
#
# COMPACT_ATOMS: atom_id res chain seq x y z
N MET A 1 3.16 -14.82 -16.82
CA MET A 1 2.24 -13.67 -16.76
C MET A 1 3.08 -12.41 -16.81
N ALA A 2 3.09 -11.70 -17.93
CA ALA A 2 3.83 -10.44 -18.03
C ALA A 2 3.05 -9.38 -17.25
N ASP A 3 3.74 -8.64 -16.40
CA ASP A 3 3.24 -7.45 -15.74
C ASP A 3 2.73 -6.49 -16.82
N ASN A 4 1.40 -6.30 -16.92
CA ASN A 4 0.84 -5.40 -17.92
C ASN A 4 1.22 -3.97 -17.49
N PRO A 5 1.76 -3.12 -18.38
CA PRO A 5 2.25 -1.79 -18.02
C PRO A 5 1.15 -0.91 -17.38
N GLU A 6 -0.12 -1.17 -17.66
CA GLU A 6 -1.25 -0.50 -17.02
C GLU A 6 -1.39 -0.86 -15.53
N ASP A 7 -1.17 -2.13 -15.14
CA ASP A 7 -1.17 -2.54 -13.73
C ASP A 7 -0.01 -1.87 -12.97
N GLN A 8 1.14 -1.64 -13.63
CA GLN A 8 2.29 -0.97 -13.01
C GLN A 8 2.00 0.50 -12.76
N ALA A 9 1.45 1.19 -13.75
CA ALA A 9 1.03 2.59 -13.62
C ALA A 9 -0.06 2.77 -12.55
N GLU A 10 -0.98 1.82 -12.43
CA GLU A 10 -1.99 1.82 -11.36
C GLU A 10 -1.36 1.65 -9.98
N ARG A 11 -0.46 0.67 -9.79
CA ARG A 11 0.27 0.48 -8.53
C ARG A 11 1.08 1.72 -8.14
N GLU A 12 1.77 2.34 -9.09
CA GLU A 12 2.50 3.60 -8.83
C GLU A 12 1.57 4.75 -8.44
N ARG A 13 0.43 4.90 -9.12
CA ARG A 13 -0.54 5.95 -8.79
C ARG A 13 -1.13 5.75 -7.41
N ILE A 14 -1.45 4.52 -7.06
CA ILE A 14 -1.98 4.18 -5.74
C ILE A 14 -0.88 4.42 -4.70
N PHE A 15 0.32 3.88 -4.90
CA PHE A 15 1.46 4.06 -4.01
C PHE A 15 1.73 5.53 -3.71
N LYS A 16 1.80 6.39 -4.73
CA LYS A 16 1.99 7.85 -4.56
C LYS A 16 0.84 8.56 -3.86
N ARG A 17 -0.34 7.94 -3.80
CA ARG A 17 -1.48 8.48 -3.06
C ARG A 17 -1.36 8.16 -1.57
N PHE A 18 -0.68 7.08 -1.22
CA PHE A 18 -0.36 6.71 0.15
C PHE A 18 0.92 7.41 0.64
N ASP A 19 1.98 7.44 -0.17
CA ASP A 19 3.24 8.13 0.09
C ASP A 19 3.05 9.67 0.00
N ALA A 20 2.66 10.28 1.12
CA ALA A 20 2.30 11.69 1.18
C ALA A 20 3.55 12.59 1.21
N ASN A 21 4.65 12.09 1.79
CA ASN A 21 5.90 12.84 1.89
C ASN A 21 6.80 12.66 0.66
N GLY A 22 6.56 11.66 -0.18
CA GLY A 22 7.29 11.38 -1.41
C GLY A 22 8.67 10.74 -1.19
N ASP A 23 8.89 10.07 -0.07
CA ASP A 23 10.18 9.45 0.29
C ASP A 23 10.35 8.04 -0.32
N GLY A 24 9.34 7.55 -1.05
CA GLY A 24 9.38 6.28 -1.76
C GLY A 24 9.02 5.08 -0.90
N LYS A 25 8.48 5.29 0.30
CA LYS A 25 7.98 4.27 1.22
C LYS A 25 6.74 4.78 1.93
N ILE A 26 5.87 3.88 2.38
CA ILE A 26 4.66 4.27 3.10
C ILE A 26 4.85 3.95 4.57
N SER A 27 4.85 4.97 5.41
CA SER A 27 4.87 4.80 6.87
C SER A 27 3.49 4.41 7.43
N SER A 28 3.46 3.85 8.65
CA SER A 28 2.20 3.56 9.37
C SER A 28 1.27 4.78 9.46
N GLN A 29 1.86 5.96 9.61
CA GLN A 29 1.14 7.21 9.70
C GLN A 29 0.49 7.56 8.37
N GLU A 30 1.23 7.50 7.28
CA GLU A 30 0.77 7.77 5.91
C GLU A 30 -0.31 6.79 5.45
N LEU A 31 -0.10 5.50 5.74
CA LEU A 31 -1.10 4.47 5.52
C LEU A 31 -2.39 4.80 6.28
N GLY A 32 -2.28 5.21 7.54
CA GLY A 32 -3.41 5.63 8.35
C GLY A 32 -4.14 6.86 7.84
N GLU A 33 -3.44 7.87 7.34
CA GLU A 33 -4.04 9.09 6.77
C GLU A 33 -4.78 8.80 5.46
N ALA A 34 -4.18 7.99 4.59
CA ALA A 34 -4.80 7.57 3.35
C ALA A 34 -6.05 6.69 3.61
N LEU A 35 -5.95 5.72 4.53
CA LEU A 35 -7.08 4.86 4.90
C LEU A 35 -8.19 5.64 5.63
N LYS A 36 -7.86 6.63 6.46
CA LYS A 36 -8.84 7.55 7.05
C LYS A 36 -9.67 8.29 6.00
N THR A 37 -9.07 8.57 4.85
CA THR A 37 -9.74 9.24 3.72
C THR A 37 -10.69 8.28 3.00
N LEU A 38 -10.41 6.98 3.01
CA LEU A 38 -11.26 5.91 2.44
C LEU A 38 -12.36 5.44 3.41
N GLY A 39 -12.17 5.60 4.73
CA GLY A 39 -13.16 5.25 5.75
C GLY A 39 -12.62 5.31 7.19
N SER A 40 -13.42 4.93 8.17
CA SER A 40 -12.98 4.86 9.57
C SER A 40 -12.19 3.58 9.84
N VAL A 41 -10.87 3.62 9.66
CA VAL A 41 -9.96 2.56 10.12
C VAL A 41 -9.37 2.88 11.49
N THR A 42 -9.16 1.86 12.31
CA THR A 42 -8.50 2.00 13.62
C THR A 42 -6.99 1.82 13.53
N ALA A 43 -6.24 2.32 14.52
CA ALA A 43 -4.79 2.10 14.62
C ALA A 43 -4.43 0.60 14.61
N ASN A 44 -5.29 -0.26 15.14
CA ASN A 44 -5.08 -1.70 15.17
C ASN A 44 -5.23 -2.34 13.77
N GLU A 45 -6.17 -1.86 12.96
CA GLU A 45 -6.30 -2.29 11.56
C GLU A 45 -5.11 -1.83 10.71
N ILE A 46 -4.64 -0.60 10.91
CA ILE A 46 -3.43 -0.09 10.25
C ILE A 46 -2.24 -0.97 10.59
N GLN A 47 -2.06 -1.30 11.88
CA GLN A 47 -0.95 -2.15 12.31
C GLN A 47 -1.05 -3.57 11.72
N ARG A 48 -2.27 -4.14 11.62
CA ARG A 48 -2.48 -5.44 10.98
C ARG A 48 -2.13 -5.40 9.49
N MET A 49 -2.65 -4.41 8.75
CA MET A 49 -2.35 -4.25 7.33
C MET A 49 -0.86 -4.05 7.11
N MET A 50 -0.21 -3.26 7.98
CA MET A 50 1.22 -3.06 7.90
C MET A 50 1.96 -4.37 8.09
N THR A 51 1.68 -5.16 9.13
CA THR A 51 2.30 -6.48 9.32
C THR A 51 2.00 -7.48 8.19
N GLU A 52 0.89 -7.33 7.47
CA GLU A 52 0.56 -8.19 6.32
C GLU A 52 1.33 -7.82 5.05
N ILE A 53 1.77 -6.55 4.92
CA ILE A 53 2.42 -6.03 3.71
C ILE A 53 3.94 -5.88 3.93
N ASP A 54 4.34 -5.31 5.07
CA ASP A 54 5.71 -5.15 5.55
C ASP A 54 6.29 -6.54 5.86
N THR A 55 6.99 -7.09 4.88
CA THR A 55 7.52 -8.45 4.90
C THR A 55 8.93 -8.49 5.48
N ASP A 56 9.66 -7.38 5.38
CA ASP A 56 11.01 -7.26 5.93
C ASP A 56 11.05 -6.72 7.37
N GLY A 57 9.97 -6.11 7.83
CA GLY A 57 9.74 -5.68 9.21
C GLY A 57 10.44 -4.38 9.56
N ASP A 58 10.76 -3.51 8.58
CA ASP A 58 11.37 -2.21 8.83
C ASP A 58 10.37 -1.16 9.33
N GLY A 59 9.07 -1.49 9.35
CA GLY A 59 7.99 -0.60 9.76
C GLY A 59 7.53 0.35 8.66
N PHE A 60 7.97 0.13 7.42
CA PHE A 60 7.56 0.85 6.23
C PHE A 60 7.09 -0.14 5.16
N ILE A 61 6.31 0.35 4.20
CA ILE A 61 5.94 -0.44 3.03
C ILE A 61 6.68 0.14 1.83
N SER A 62 7.61 -0.65 1.30
CA SER A 62 8.34 -0.34 0.09
C SER A 62 7.47 -0.54 -1.15
N PHE A 63 7.80 0.15 -2.25
CA PHE A 63 7.09 -0.02 -3.53
C PHE A 63 7.07 -1.50 -4.00
N GLN A 64 8.14 -2.24 -3.73
CA GLN A 64 8.24 -3.66 -4.05
C GLN A 64 7.24 -4.51 -3.24
N GLU A 65 7.15 -4.29 -1.94
CA GLU A 65 6.24 -5.02 -1.05
C GLU A 65 4.78 -4.70 -1.37
N PHE A 66 4.48 -3.42 -1.60
CA PHE A 66 3.18 -2.99 -2.09
C PHE A 66 2.81 -3.69 -3.41
N THR A 67 3.76 -3.78 -4.34
CA THR A 67 3.57 -4.41 -5.64
C THR A 67 3.28 -5.90 -5.53
N GLU A 68 4.01 -6.62 -4.68
CA GLU A 68 3.81 -8.05 -4.44
C GLU A 68 2.48 -8.31 -3.75
N PHE A 69 2.11 -7.50 -2.75
CA PHE A 69 0.79 -7.56 -2.12
C PHE A 69 -0.33 -7.30 -3.13
N HIS A 70 -0.21 -6.27 -3.97
CA HIS A 70 -1.23 -5.92 -4.96
C HIS A 70 -1.37 -7.00 -6.05
N ARG A 71 -0.28 -7.69 -6.41
CA ARG A 71 -0.30 -8.86 -7.29
C ARG A 71 -0.99 -10.05 -6.64
N ALA A 72 -0.69 -10.32 -5.37
CA ALA A 72 -1.30 -11.40 -4.61
C ALA A 72 -2.80 -11.16 -4.35
N ASN A 73 -3.21 -9.88 -4.23
CA ASN A 73 -4.53 -9.47 -3.78
C ASN A 73 -5.27 -8.57 -4.80
N ARG A 74 -5.13 -8.87 -6.10
CA ARG A 74 -5.67 -8.10 -7.24
C ARG A 74 -7.21 -7.91 -7.26
N GLY A 75 -7.93 -8.41 -6.25
CA GLY A 75 -9.38 -8.29 -6.08
C GLY A 75 -9.83 -7.23 -5.07
N LEU A 76 -8.92 -6.57 -4.34
CA LEU A 76 -9.27 -5.62 -3.27
C LEU A 76 -9.53 -4.17 -3.73
N MET A 77 -9.12 -3.82 -4.96
CA MET A 77 -9.22 -2.46 -5.50
C MET A 77 -9.92 -2.37 -6.87
N LYS A 78 -10.63 -3.42 -7.28
CA LYS A 78 -11.58 -3.35 -8.40
C LYS A 78 -12.96 -3.09 -7.82
N ASP A 79 -13.62 -2.09 -8.37
CA ASP A 79 -14.94 -1.55 -7.99
C ASP A 79 -15.96 -2.60 -7.49
#